data_AF-A0A8T6QH32-F1
#
_entry.id   AF-A0A8T6QH32-F1
#
_cell.length_a   1.000
_cell.length_b   1.000
_cell.length_c   1.000
_cell.angle_alpha   90.00
_cell.angle_beta   90.00
_cell.angle_gamma   90.00
#
_symmetry.space_group_name_H-M   'P 1'
#
loop_
_entity.id
_entity.type
_entity.pdbx_description
1 polymer ?
#
loop_
_entity_poly.entity_id
_entity_poly.type
_entity_poly.pdbx_seq_one_letter_code
_entity_poly.pdbx_strand_id
1 'polypeptide(L)'
;AYTLSTACSSSARAIISGRRLIEAGLVDAAIVGGADTLSRMPINGFHSLESLSPTLCQPFGRDRAGITIGEGAGLMLLTREPQPIALLGVGESSDAYHISAPHPQGEGAIRAINQALTDAQLTPDDVGYINLHGTATQLNDQIESMVVNALFGERVPCSSTKHLTGHTLGAAGITEAAISMLILQRDLPLPAQDFSLS
;
A
#
# COMPACT_ATOMS: atom_id res chain seq x y z
N ALA A 1 7.42 -23.06 -1.36
CA ALA A 1 6.85 -21.86 -2.01
C ALA A 1 5.34 -21.83 -1.74
N TYR A 2 4.77 -20.64 -1.52
CA TYR A 2 3.34 -20.46 -1.25
C TYR A 2 2.89 -19.07 -1.72
N THR A 3 1.58 -18.86 -1.81
CA THR A 3 0.97 -17.58 -2.20
C THR A 3 0.01 -17.14 -1.10
N LEU A 4 0.10 -15.87 -0.72
CA LEU A 4 -0.85 -15.24 0.19
C LEU A 4 -1.93 -14.52 -0.64
N SER A 5 -3.18 -14.69 -0.23
CA SER A 5 -4.34 -14.07 -0.89
C SER A 5 -5.19 -13.36 0.16
N THR A 6 -4.81 -12.14 0.49
CA THR A 6 -5.48 -11.25 1.47
C THR A 6 -5.99 -9.98 0.78
N ALA A 7 -6.58 -10.16 -0.40
CA ALA A 7 -7.04 -9.08 -1.28
C ALA A 7 -5.91 -8.07 -1.57
N CYS A 8 -6.18 -6.76 -1.44
CA CYS A 8 -5.27 -5.68 -1.83
C CYS A 8 -3.92 -5.68 -1.10
N SER A 9 -3.84 -6.34 0.07
CA SER A 9 -2.62 -6.43 0.87
C SER A 9 -1.74 -7.64 0.55
N SER A 10 -2.14 -8.51 -0.38
CA SER A 10 -1.52 -9.82 -0.62
C SER A 10 0.00 -9.76 -0.81
N SER A 11 0.46 -8.92 -1.73
CA SER A 11 1.89 -8.78 -2.02
C SER A 11 2.68 -8.05 -0.92
N ALA A 12 2.05 -7.13 -0.18
CA ALA A 12 2.66 -6.56 1.02
C ALA A 12 2.87 -7.63 2.10
N ARG A 13 1.87 -8.50 2.34
CA ARG A 13 2.03 -9.63 3.26
C ARG A 13 3.10 -10.62 2.80
N ALA A 14 3.27 -10.81 1.48
CA ALA A 14 4.34 -11.65 0.95
C ALA A 14 5.73 -11.10 1.32
N ILE A 15 5.92 -9.77 1.27
CA ILE A 15 7.15 -9.11 1.74
C ILE A 15 7.38 -9.39 3.23
N ILE A 16 6.35 -9.18 4.07
CA ILE A 16 6.41 -9.42 5.52
C ILE A 16 6.80 -10.88 5.82
N SER A 17 6.14 -11.84 5.16
CA SER A 17 6.43 -13.25 5.35
C SER A 17 7.84 -13.63 4.88
N GLY A 18 8.32 -13.07 3.77
CA GLY A 18 9.69 -13.30 3.30
C GLY A 18 10.74 -12.80 4.30
N ARG A 19 10.55 -11.58 4.84
CA ARG A 19 11.43 -11.05 5.90
C ARG A 19 11.46 -11.97 7.12
N ARG A 20 10.29 -12.38 7.62
CA ARG A 20 10.19 -13.26 8.81
C ARG A 20 10.84 -14.62 8.61
N LEU A 21 10.78 -15.19 7.41
CA LEU A 21 11.48 -16.45 7.09
C LEU A 21 13.00 -16.28 7.17
N ILE A 22 13.53 -15.14 6.72
CA ILE A 22 14.97 -14.82 6.80
C ILE A 22 15.38 -14.62 8.27
N GLU A 23 14.60 -13.85 9.03
CA GLU A 23 14.85 -13.58 10.47
C GLU A 23 14.78 -14.85 11.32
N ALA A 24 13.87 -15.78 11.00
CA ALA A 24 13.77 -17.07 11.66
C ALA A 24 14.92 -18.04 11.30
N GLY A 25 15.84 -17.65 10.42
CA GLY A 25 16.94 -18.50 9.96
C GLY A 25 16.51 -19.67 9.09
N LEU A 26 15.27 -19.65 8.55
CA LEU A 26 14.73 -20.73 7.72
C LEU A 26 15.20 -20.64 6.27
N VAL A 27 15.55 -19.43 5.80
CA VAL A 27 16.12 -19.16 4.48
C VAL A 27 17.16 -18.06 4.57
N ASP A 28 18.12 -18.03 3.64
CA ASP A 28 19.13 -16.97 3.55
C ASP A 28 18.66 -15.79 2.68
N ALA A 29 17.79 -16.07 1.72
CA ALA A 29 17.17 -15.09 0.83
C ALA A 29 15.73 -15.52 0.47
N ALA A 30 14.89 -14.55 0.13
CA ALA A 30 13.49 -14.79 -0.25
C ALA A 30 13.11 -13.93 -1.47
N ILE A 31 12.56 -14.57 -2.50
CA ILE A 31 11.87 -13.87 -3.58
C ILE A 31 10.44 -13.59 -3.11
N VAL A 32 10.06 -12.31 -3.07
CA VAL A 32 8.74 -11.84 -2.64
C VAL A 32 8.12 -10.97 -3.71
N GLY A 33 6.80 -10.91 -3.74
CA GLY A 33 6.08 -10.00 -4.63
C GLY A 33 4.67 -10.46 -4.93
N GLY A 34 4.23 -10.18 -6.14
CA GLY A 34 2.88 -10.51 -6.59
C GLY A 34 2.63 -10.01 -8.00
N ALA A 35 1.61 -10.58 -8.63
CA ALA A 35 1.12 -10.17 -9.92
C ALA A 35 -0.39 -10.33 -9.98
N ASP A 36 -1.08 -9.32 -10.49
CA ASP A 36 -2.51 -9.34 -10.78
C ASP A 36 -2.70 -8.87 -12.22
N THR A 37 -3.50 -9.63 -12.98
CA THR A 37 -3.85 -9.33 -14.38
C THR A 37 -5.32 -8.94 -14.49
N LEU A 38 -5.65 -8.11 -15.46
CA LEU A 38 -7.03 -7.69 -15.69
C LEU A 38 -7.95 -8.90 -15.92
N SER A 39 -9.10 -8.86 -15.27
CA SER A 39 -10.15 -9.86 -15.43
C SER A 39 -11.52 -9.22 -15.32
N ARG A 40 -12.49 -9.77 -16.07
CA ARG A 40 -13.89 -9.33 -15.99
C ARG A 40 -14.46 -9.52 -14.59
N MET A 41 -13.98 -10.49 -13.83
CA MET A 41 -14.49 -10.76 -12.48
C MET A 41 -14.27 -9.58 -11.52
N PRO A 42 -13.03 -9.10 -11.25
CA PRO A 42 -12.84 -7.94 -10.39
C PRO A 42 -13.49 -6.67 -10.96
N ILE A 43 -13.42 -6.44 -12.27
CA ILE A 43 -14.05 -5.26 -12.89
C ILE A 43 -15.56 -5.22 -12.61
N ASN A 44 -16.28 -6.29 -12.94
CA ASN A 44 -17.73 -6.34 -12.71
C ASN A 44 -18.07 -6.44 -11.22
N GLY A 45 -17.21 -7.06 -10.42
CA GLY A 45 -17.37 -7.15 -8.96
C GLY A 45 -17.33 -5.78 -8.30
N PHE A 46 -16.28 -4.98 -8.56
CA PHE A 46 -16.18 -3.62 -8.03
C PHE A 46 -17.26 -2.69 -8.58
N HIS A 47 -17.70 -2.89 -9.84
CA HIS A 47 -18.86 -2.17 -10.37
C HIS A 47 -20.16 -2.50 -9.61
N SER A 48 -20.39 -3.78 -9.30
CA SER A 48 -21.56 -4.22 -8.53
C SER A 48 -21.55 -3.74 -7.07
N LEU A 49 -20.38 -3.42 -6.54
CA LEU A 49 -20.18 -2.82 -5.22
C LEU A 49 -20.19 -1.27 -5.26
N GLU A 50 -20.54 -0.68 -6.40
CA GLU A 50 -20.55 0.79 -6.61
C GLU A 50 -19.21 1.45 -6.24
N SER A 51 -18.12 0.71 -6.41
CA SER A 51 -16.76 1.11 -6.01
C SER A 51 -15.80 1.25 -7.19
N LEU A 52 -16.28 1.08 -8.42
CA LEU A 52 -15.51 1.30 -9.65
C LEU A 52 -15.87 2.68 -10.22
N SER A 53 -14.86 3.54 -10.37
CA SER A 53 -15.04 4.85 -11.00
C SER A 53 -15.34 4.69 -12.50
N PRO A 54 -16.29 5.46 -13.06
CA PRO A 54 -16.52 5.51 -14.50
C PRO A 54 -15.41 6.24 -15.27
N THR A 55 -14.50 6.93 -14.55
CA THR A 55 -13.36 7.66 -15.10
C THR A 55 -12.08 7.29 -14.34
N LEU A 56 -10.95 7.94 -14.64
CA LEU A 56 -9.72 7.74 -13.88
C LEU A 56 -9.95 8.06 -12.39
N CYS A 57 -9.39 7.25 -11.50
CA CYS A 57 -9.51 7.46 -10.07
C CYS A 57 -8.82 8.77 -9.63
N GLN A 58 -9.43 9.42 -8.65
CA GLN A 58 -8.96 10.69 -8.10
C GLN A 58 -8.75 10.54 -6.59
N PRO A 59 -7.69 9.85 -6.13
CA PRO A 59 -7.48 9.66 -4.70
C PRO A 59 -7.43 11.00 -3.97
N PHE A 60 -8.20 11.11 -2.87
CA PHE A 60 -8.39 12.31 -2.07
C PHE A 60 -9.02 13.52 -2.81
N GLY A 61 -9.44 13.34 -4.06
CA GLY A 61 -10.18 14.35 -4.83
C GLY A 61 -11.59 14.56 -4.30
N ARG A 62 -12.13 15.78 -4.51
CA ARG A 62 -13.49 16.15 -4.10
C ARG A 62 -14.54 15.27 -4.78
N ASP A 63 -14.38 15.07 -6.09
CA ASP A 63 -15.38 14.41 -6.95
C ASP A 63 -15.04 12.92 -7.20
N ARG A 64 -14.25 12.31 -6.30
CA ARG A 64 -13.82 10.91 -6.40
C ARG A 64 -15.01 9.94 -6.40
N ALA A 65 -14.99 8.97 -7.30
CA ALA A 65 -16.10 8.05 -7.55
C ALA A 65 -15.71 6.56 -7.46
N GLY A 66 -14.59 6.23 -6.81
CA GLY A 66 -14.10 4.85 -6.67
C GLY A 66 -12.82 4.57 -7.45
N ILE A 67 -12.48 3.29 -7.54
CA ILE A 67 -11.19 2.83 -8.06
C ILE A 67 -11.15 2.84 -9.59
N THR A 68 -9.94 2.94 -10.16
CA THR A 68 -9.63 2.44 -11.50
C THR A 68 -8.82 1.17 -11.31
N ILE A 69 -9.19 0.06 -11.95
CA ILE A 69 -8.43 -1.20 -11.80
C ILE A 69 -7.21 -1.16 -12.73
N GLY A 70 -6.06 -1.52 -12.18
CA GLY A 70 -4.83 -1.74 -12.92
C GLY A 70 -4.43 -3.21 -12.93
N GLU A 71 -3.43 -3.55 -13.75
CA GLU A 71 -2.67 -4.79 -13.66
C GLU A 71 -1.19 -4.47 -13.46
N GLY A 72 -0.47 -5.41 -12.86
CA GLY A 72 0.94 -5.20 -12.57
C GLY A 72 1.58 -6.43 -11.96
N ALA A 73 2.91 -6.50 -12.08
CA ALA A 73 3.72 -7.53 -11.48
C ALA A 73 5.01 -6.91 -10.92
N GLY A 74 5.41 -7.37 -9.75
CA GLY A 74 6.65 -6.96 -9.11
C GLY A 74 7.27 -8.12 -8.35
N LEU A 75 8.60 -8.17 -8.33
CA LEU A 75 9.39 -9.07 -7.51
C LEU A 75 10.52 -8.30 -6.85
N MET A 76 10.81 -8.66 -5.60
CA MET A 76 11.97 -8.19 -4.84
C MET A 76 12.72 -9.40 -4.30
N LEU A 77 14.05 -9.28 -4.24
CA LEU A 77 14.90 -10.23 -3.56
C LEU A 77 15.25 -9.66 -2.18
N LEU A 78 14.75 -10.30 -1.13
CA LEU A 78 15.16 -10.02 0.24
C LEU A 78 16.35 -10.91 0.60
N THR A 79 17.34 -10.35 1.30
CA THR A 79 18.53 -11.05 1.78
C THR A 79 18.97 -10.46 3.12
N ARG A 80 19.71 -11.25 3.91
CA ARG A 80 20.40 -10.75 5.11
C ARG A 80 21.67 -9.97 4.81
N GLU A 81 22.19 -10.09 3.59
CA GLU A 81 23.39 -9.36 3.17
C GLU A 81 23.07 -7.86 3.09
N PRO A 82 23.91 -6.97 3.66
CA PRO A 82 23.68 -5.53 3.59
C PRO A 82 23.53 -5.02 2.15
N GLN A 83 22.47 -4.27 1.89
CA GLN A 83 22.17 -3.63 0.60
C GLN A 83 21.97 -2.11 0.81
N PRO A 84 22.06 -1.30 -0.27
CA PRO A 84 21.85 0.16 -0.18
C PRO A 84 20.45 0.57 0.32
N ILE A 85 19.45 -0.29 0.14
CA ILE A 85 18.08 -0.09 0.63
C ILE A 85 17.73 -1.21 1.61
N ALA A 86 17.14 -0.84 2.73
CA ALA A 86 16.75 -1.77 3.79
C ALA A 86 15.23 -1.74 4.05
N LEU A 87 14.66 -2.90 4.33
CA LEU A 87 13.30 -3.02 4.89
C LEU A 87 13.38 -2.85 6.41
N LEU A 88 13.30 -1.60 6.88
CA LEU A 88 13.53 -1.26 8.29
C LEU A 88 12.44 -1.78 9.23
N GLY A 89 11.17 -1.70 8.81
CA GLY A 89 10.03 -2.04 9.65
C GLY A 89 8.89 -2.67 8.87
N VAL A 90 8.15 -3.58 9.50
CA VAL A 90 6.91 -4.16 8.97
C VAL A 90 5.84 -4.19 10.04
N GLY A 91 4.59 -4.00 9.64
CA GLY A 91 3.44 -4.04 10.54
C GLY A 91 2.22 -4.59 9.84
N GLU A 92 1.39 -5.30 10.60
CA GLU A 92 0.18 -5.92 10.09
C GLU A 92 -0.91 -5.97 11.16
N SER A 93 -2.15 -5.77 10.73
CA SER A 93 -3.30 -5.93 11.59
C SER A 93 -4.53 -6.32 10.77
N SER A 94 -5.61 -6.65 11.47
CA SER A 94 -6.93 -6.86 10.89
C SER A 94 -7.92 -5.92 11.58
N ASP A 95 -8.88 -5.39 10.81
CA ASP A 95 -9.90 -4.49 11.33
C ASP A 95 -10.96 -5.23 12.17
N ALA A 96 -11.27 -6.49 11.82
CA ALA A 96 -12.34 -7.28 12.44
C ALA A 96 -13.70 -6.54 12.49
N TYR A 97 -14.00 -5.72 11.47
CA TYR A 97 -15.16 -4.83 11.41
C TYR A 97 -16.13 -5.17 10.29
N HIS A 98 -15.69 -5.02 9.04
CA HIS A 98 -16.49 -5.31 7.84
C HIS A 98 -15.60 -5.95 6.77
N ILE A 99 -16.20 -6.74 5.87
CA ILE A 99 -15.44 -7.48 4.86
C ILE A 99 -14.79 -6.58 3.80
N SER A 100 -15.40 -5.43 3.49
CA SER A 100 -14.97 -4.52 2.42
C SER A 100 -14.89 -3.05 2.81
N ALA A 101 -15.31 -2.68 4.02
CA ALA A 101 -15.29 -1.30 4.50
C ALA A 101 -14.25 -1.20 5.63
N PRO A 102 -13.42 -0.14 5.64
CA PRO A 102 -12.42 0.03 6.69
C PRO A 102 -13.10 0.30 8.04
N HIS A 103 -12.38 0.01 9.13
CA HIS A 103 -12.82 0.43 10.46
C HIS A 103 -13.05 1.96 10.48
N PRO A 104 -14.19 2.47 10.99
CA PRO A 104 -14.55 3.88 10.88
C PRO A 104 -13.62 4.82 11.66
N GLN A 105 -12.85 4.28 12.61
CA GLN A 105 -11.81 5.01 13.35
C GLN A 105 -10.38 4.68 12.88
N GLY A 106 -10.23 3.86 11.83
CA GLY A 106 -8.92 3.50 11.27
C GLY A 106 -8.00 2.71 12.21
N GLU A 107 -8.54 2.05 13.23
CA GLU A 107 -7.73 1.42 14.27
C GLU A 107 -6.76 0.37 13.75
N GLY A 108 -7.17 -0.44 12.76
CA GLY A 108 -6.28 -1.43 12.17
C GLY A 108 -5.11 -0.78 11.44
N ALA A 109 -5.37 0.26 10.64
CA ALA A 109 -4.32 1.02 9.99
C ALA A 109 -3.36 1.66 11.01
N ILE A 110 -3.89 2.28 12.07
CA ILE A 110 -3.07 2.83 13.17
C ILE A 110 -2.19 1.75 13.81
N ARG A 111 -2.76 0.58 14.11
CA ARG A 111 -2.00 -0.56 14.68
C ARG A 111 -0.89 -1.03 13.74
N ALA A 112 -1.18 -1.18 12.45
CA ALA A 112 -0.20 -1.64 11.47
C ALA A 112 0.94 -0.62 11.29
N ILE A 113 0.63 0.67 11.20
CA ILE A 113 1.65 1.74 11.09
C ILE A 113 2.51 1.80 12.35
N ASN A 114 1.89 1.79 13.55
CA ASN A 114 2.65 1.82 14.81
C ASN A 114 3.53 0.59 14.99
N GLN A 115 3.09 -0.60 14.57
CA GLN A 115 3.93 -1.78 14.56
C GLN A 115 5.14 -1.61 13.65
N ALA A 116 4.95 -1.12 12.42
CA ALA A 116 6.04 -0.90 11.48
C ALA A 116 7.06 0.14 11.99
N LEU A 117 6.59 1.25 12.58
CA LEU A 117 7.46 2.25 13.21
C LEU A 117 8.22 1.67 14.41
N THR A 118 7.54 0.94 15.29
CA THR A 118 8.16 0.30 16.46
C THR A 118 9.22 -0.71 16.05
N ASP A 119 8.92 -1.56 15.06
CA ASP A 119 9.82 -2.56 14.51
C ASP A 119 11.05 -1.93 13.84
N ALA A 120 10.87 -0.79 13.16
CA ALA A 120 11.96 0.03 12.63
C ALA A 120 12.74 0.83 13.68
N GLN A 121 12.24 0.90 14.93
CA GLN A 121 12.73 1.80 15.97
C GLN A 121 12.73 3.28 15.52
N LEU A 122 11.70 3.68 14.78
CA LEU A 122 11.50 5.03 14.26
C LEU A 122 10.28 5.70 14.88
N THR A 123 10.27 7.02 14.80
CA THR A 123 9.12 7.87 15.13
C THR A 123 8.47 8.42 13.85
N PRO A 124 7.24 8.96 13.91
CA PRO A 124 6.62 9.63 12.77
C PRO A 124 7.48 10.73 12.14
N ASP A 125 8.33 11.41 12.93
CA ASP A 125 9.18 12.52 12.50
C ASP A 125 10.36 12.06 11.62
N ASP A 126 10.67 10.75 11.64
CA ASP A 126 11.73 10.15 10.82
C ASP A 126 11.23 9.75 9.42
N VAL A 127 9.93 9.84 9.15
CA VAL A 127 9.33 9.44 7.87
C VAL A 127 9.35 10.61 6.88
N GLY A 128 10.09 10.45 5.77
CA GLY A 128 10.22 11.49 4.74
C GLY A 128 9.09 11.54 3.70
N TYR A 129 8.38 10.43 3.49
CA TYR A 129 7.27 10.34 2.53
C TYR A 129 6.40 9.11 2.82
N ILE A 130 5.09 9.23 2.56
CA ILE A 130 4.13 8.12 2.66
C ILE A 130 3.49 7.88 1.29
N ASN A 131 3.73 6.71 0.70
CA ASN A 131 2.94 6.23 -0.44
C ASN A 131 1.63 5.65 0.10
N LEU A 132 0.53 6.37 -0.11
CA LEU A 132 -0.78 6.07 0.45
C LEU A 132 -1.47 4.94 -0.33
N HIS A 133 -2.33 4.19 0.36
CA HIS A 133 -3.24 3.27 -0.29
C HIS A 133 -4.23 3.99 -1.21
N GLY A 134 -4.74 5.17 -0.82
CA GLY A 134 -5.56 6.11 -1.59
C GLY A 134 -6.24 5.53 -2.82
N THR A 135 -7.35 4.84 -2.61
CA THR A 135 -8.07 4.10 -3.66
C THR A 135 -9.09 4.95 -4.40
N ALA A 136 -9.34 6.19 -3.95
CA ALA A 136 -10.39 7.06 -4.47
C ALA A 136 -11.82 6.60 -4.12
N THR A 137 -11.98 5.61 -3.24
CA THR A 137 -13.29 5.32 -2.63
C THR A 137 -13.56 6.33 -1.51
N GLN A 138 -14.84 6.63 -1.27
CA GLN A 138 -15.20 7.66 -0.28
C GLN A 138 -14.68 7.33 1.12
N LEU A 139 -14.93 6.09 1.57
CA LEU A 139 -14.56 5.63 2.91
C LEU A 139 -13.06 5.42 3.06
N ASN A 140 -12.38 4.78 2.10
CA ASN A 140 -10.93 4.54 2.22
C ASN A 140 -10.19 5.85 2.45
N ASP A 141 -10.38 6.81 1.54
CA ASP A 141 -9.60 8.03 1.54
C ASP A 141 -9.93 8.90 2.75
N GLN A 142 -11.18 8.90 3.21
CA GLN A 142 -11.59 9.58 4.43
C GLN A 142 -10.91 8.97 5.67
N ILE A 143 -10.95 7.64 5.82
CA ILE A 143 -10.34 6.98 6.97
C ILE A 143 -8.82 7.12 6.93
N GLU A 144 -8.21 6.90 5.77
CA GLU A 144 -6.76 6.98 5.61
C GLU A 144 -6.23 8.39 5.88
N SER A 145 -6.91 9.45 5.41
CA SER A 145 -6.50 10.82 5.72
C SER A 145 -6.57 11.14 7.22
N MET A 146 -7.60 10.63 7.92
CA MET A 146 -7.71 10.80 9.37
C MET A 146 -6.59 10.06 10.12
N VAL A 147 -6.26 8.84 9.70
CA VAL A 147 -5.18 8.04 10.29
C VAL A 147 -3.82 8.72 10.09
N VAL A 148 -3.53 9.17 8.87
CA VAL A 148 -2.28 9.86 8.57
C VAL A 148 -2.17 11.15 9.37
N ASN A 149 -3.23 11.96 9.42
CA ASN A 149 -3.23 13.17 10.23
C ASN A 149 -3.04 12.88 11.74
N ALA A 150 -3.67 11.83 12.27
CA ALA A 150 -3.54 11.47 13.69
C ALA A 150 -2.11 11.03 14.07
N LEU A 151 -1.37 10.39 13.16
CA LEU A 151 -0.03 9.86 13.43
C LEU A 151 1.10 10.80 13.01
N PHE A 152 0.96 11.47 11.87
CA PHE A 152 2.03 12.27 11.25
C PHE A 152 1.72 13.77 11.23
N GLY A 153 0.46 14.17 11.46
CA GLY A 153 0.00 15.54 11.28
C GLY A 153 0.11 15.99 9.81
N GLU A 154 0.36 17.28 9.59
CA GLU A 154 0.48 17.89 8.26
C GLU A 154 1.94 17.98 7.75
N ARG A 155 2.89 17.32 8.43
CA ARG A 155 4.33 17.52 8.20
C ARG A 155 4.94 16.61 7.15
N VAL A 156 4.40 15.40 6.99
CA VAL A 156 4.99 14.37 6.12
C VAL A 156 4.33 14.41 4.75
N PRO A 157 5.08 14.66 3.66
CA PRO A 157 4.56 14.56 2.31
C PRO A 157 3.94 13.18 2.05
N CYS A 158 2.76 13.16 1.43
CA CYS A 158 2.08 11.90 1.13
C CYS A 158 1.26 12.02 -0.16
N SER A 159 1.15 10.91 -0.89
CA SER A 159 0.34 10.80 -2.09
C SER A 159 0.05 9.34 -2.43
N SER A 160 -1.03 9.08 -3.17
CA SER A 160 -1.31 7.78 -3.77
C SER A 160 -0.90 7.78 -5.23
N THR A 161 -0.16 6.75 -5.64
CA THR A 161 0.28 6.54 -7.03
C THR A 161 -0.75 5.84 -7.91
N LYS A 162 -1.92 5.48 -7.36
CA LYS A 162 -2.97 4.73 -8.08
C LYS A 162 -3.62 5.52 -9.21
N HIS A 163 -3.51 6.84 -9.24
CA HIS A 163 -3.92 7.63 -10.39
C HIS A 163 -3.00 7.40 -11.62
N LEU A 164 -1.79 6.87 -11.43
CA LEU A 164 -0.86 6.49 -12.50
C LEU A 164 -0.96 5.01 -12.87
N THR A 165 -1.02 4.14 -11.86
CA THR A 165 -0.95 2.68 -12.04
C THR A 165 -2.31 2.00 -12.11
N GLY A 166 -3.37 2.69 -11.70
CA GLY A 166 -4.60 2.04 -11.24
C GLY A 166 -4.38 1.28 -9.93
N HIS A 167 -5.47 0.81 -9.34
CA HIS A 167 -5.39 -0.13 -8.24
C HIS A 167 -5.07 -1.54 -8.78
N THR A 168 -3.81 -1.94 -8.70
CA THR A 168 -3.32 -3.26 -9.14
C THR A 168 -3.65 -4.40 -8.16
N LEU A 169 -4.73 -4.25 -7.39
CA LEU A 169 -5.32 -5.28 -6.53
C LEU A 169 -4.27 -6.03 -5.67
N GLY A 170 -4.13 -7.35 -5.83
CA GLY A 170 -3.17 -8.16 -5.07
C GLY A 170 -1.72 -7.74 -5.23
N ALA A 171 -1.36 -7.13 -6.37
CA ALA A 171 -0.03 -6.63 -6.68
C ALA A 171 0.22 -5.18 -6.20
N ALA A 172 -0.74 -4.51 -5.57
CA ALA A 172 -0.61 -3.11 -5.12
C ALA A 172 0.60 -2.90 -4.19
N GLY A 173 0.70 -3.71 -3.14
CA GLY A 173 1.79 -3.61 -2.15
C GLY A 173 3.20 -3.71 -2.74
N ILE A 174 3.47 -4.68 -3.63
CA ILE A 174 4.79 -4.81 -4.25
C ILE A 174 5.06 -3.70 -5.28
N THR A 175 4.02 -3.26 -6.01
CA THR A 175 4.14 -2.19 -7.00
C THR A 175 4.50 -0.87 -6.31
N GLU A 176 3.80 -0.54 -5.22
CA GLU A 176 4.03 0.68 -4.44
C GLU A 176 5.37 0.63 -3.69
N ALA A 177 5.75 -0.54 -3.14
CA ALA A 177 7.07 -0.73 -2.56
C ALA A 177 8.19 -0.53 -3.61
N ALA A 178 8.01 -1.03 -4.83
CA ALA A 178 8.97 -0.84 -5.92
C ALA A 178 9.10 0.63 -6.32
N ILE A 179 7.99 1.38 -6.38
CA ILE A 179 8.01 2.83 -6.62
C ILE A 179 8.79 3.54 -5.51
N SER A 180 8.50 3.26 -4.24
CA SER A 180 9.22 3.85 -3.09
C SER A 180 10.72 3.52 -3.11
N MET A 181 11.08 2.28 -3.47
CA MET A 181 12.47 1.87 -3.64
C MET A 181 13.16 2.63 -4.78
N LEU A 182 12.48 2.82 -5.92
CA LEU A 182 13.02 3.58 -7.05
C LEU A 182 13.23 5.06 -6.72
N ILE A 183 12.34 5.66 -5.93
CA ILE A 183 12.51 7.04 -5.42
C ILE A 183 13.82 7.15 -4.65
N LEU A 184 14.07 6.25 -3.70
CA LEU A 184 15.29 6.24 -2.90
C LEU A 184 16.55 5.93 -3.72
N GLN A 185 16.50 4.93 -4.60
CA GLN A 185 17.68 4.48 -5.35
C GLN A 185 18.13 5.46 -6.42
N ARG A 186 17.21 6.25 -6.96
CA ARG A 186 17.47 7.15 -8.10
C ARG A 186 17.35 8.62 -7.73
N ASP A 187 17.15 8.94 -6.45
CA ASP A 187 16.95 10.31 -5.95
C ASP A 187 15.88 11.06 -6.75
N LEU A 188 14.71 10.43 -6.95
CA LEU A 188 13.62 11.00 -7.73
C LEU A 188 12.80 11.98 -6.89
N PRO A 189 12.20 13.02 -7.50
CA PRO A 189 11.25 13.86 -6.81
C PRO A 189 10.03 13.04 -6.34
N LEU A 190 9.46 13.43 -5.20
CA LEU A 190 8.26 12.79 -4.67
C LEU A 190 7.08 12.99 -5.63
N PRO A 191 6.29 11.93 -5.93
CA PRO A 191 5.15 12.03 -6.82
C PRO A 191 4.05 12.88 -6.16
N ALA A 192 3.59 13.91 -6.84
CA ALA A 192 2.48 14.73 -6.37
C ALA A 192 1.15 13.95 -6.46
N GLN A 193 0.21 14.28 -5.57
CA GLN A 193 -1.18 13.87 -5.75
C GLN A 193 -1.80 14.68 -6.91
N ASP A 194 -2.52 14.03 -7.82
CA ASP A 194 -3.21 14.72 -8.90
C ASP A 194 -4.54 15.31 -8.40
N PHE A 195 -4.56 16.63 -8.22
CA PHE A 195 -5.78 17.39 -7.90
C PHE A 195 -6.34 18.16 -9.10
N SER A 196 -5.75 18.03 -10.29
CA SER A 196 -6.13 18.82 -11.48
C SER A 196 -7.52 18.49 -12.03
N LEU A 197 -8.06 17.33 -11.66
CA LEU A 197 -9.36 16.82 -12.11
C LEU A 197 -10.48 16.96 -11.06
N SER A 198 -10.21 17.64 -9.94
CA SER A 198 -11.10 17.74 -8.75
C SER A 198 -11.93 19.02 -8.69
#